data_AF-A0A535F3I8-F1
#
_entry.id   AF-A0A535F3I8-F1
#
_cell.length_a   1.000
_cell.length_b   1.000
_cell.length_c   1.000
_cell.angle_alpha   90.00
_cell.angle_beta   90.00
_cell.angle_gamma   90.00
#
_symmetry.space_group_name_H-M   'P 1'
#
loop_
_entity.id
_entity.type
_entity.pdbx_description
1 polymer ?
#
loop_
_entity_poly.entity_id
_entity_poly.type
_entity_poly.pdbx_seq_one_letter_code
_entity_poly.pdbx_strand_id
1 'polypeptide(L)'
;MQRPSPQEVTLFYIYAHEDQKFCDALDKHLAAMKRLDWIRTWHHRDIGAGQLWKDEINRHLRQADIILLLVSADFLASDSCYSVELKSALQRHEAGEAVVVPIIVRPVDWSITPFHMLQALPTGEKAVVSWANRDQAFFDVAQGLRRVIEQRNPPPISSHERYAPSESLWTVPYRQNRFFLGREKIMEEISSSFFSHKGVNTPIVALSGLGGIGKTQTALEYAYRSSDLYQAIFWINAFSQETLIADMVALADRLGMPVTKGREAQTALSLVKRWLSDHAGWLLILDAVADPSLARDVFPLRSSGHILLTTQGSVSRAIASPIDVEKLSEQDALTLLLRRSGLLSEDHSLSDVAPDEIQEAQRICLELDGVPLALDQAGAYIEETGCGLAEYYQRYQRQRLLLLSARGNTSADHPASVVTTWSLSFEHFAPQDPCAADLLRGCAFLAAEAIPQDIFLRGSAYLGSHLATFLTDETRFDMAIKTLRRFSLVKRLPQSQTISLPRLVQV
;
A
#
# COMPACT_ATOMS: atom_id res chain seq x y z
N MET A 1 -0.42 34.69 21.25
CA MET A 1 0.93 34.14 21.45
C MET A 1 1.52 33.88 20.08
N GLN A 2 2.68 34.49 19.75
CA GLN A 2 3.38 34.25 18.48
C GLN A 2 3.71 32.75 18.38
N ARG A 3 3.27 32.11 17.29
CA ARG A 3 3.60 30.70 17.00
C ARG A 3 5.09 30.61 16.65
N PRO A 4 5.83 29.59 17.10
CA PRO A 4 7.20 29.35 16.65
C PRO A 4 7.19 28.99 15.15
N SER A 5 8.11 29.57 14.39
CA SER A 5 8.35 29.29 12.97
C SER A 5 8.75 27.82 12.74
N PRO A 6 8.42 27.21 11.59
CA PRO A 6 9.01 25.91 11.22
C PRO A 6 10.54 26.05 11.25
N GLN A 7 11.22 25.12 11.93
CA GLN A 7 12.68 25.17 12.06
C GLN A 7 13.29 24.93 10.68
N GLU A 8 13.97 25.93 10.13
CA GLU A 8 14.77 25.84 8.91
C GLU A 8 15.90 24.80 9.11
N VAL A 9 16.05 23.81 8.20
CA VAL A 9 17.09 22.77 8.34
C VAL A 9 18.46 23.32 7.97
N THR A 10 19.43 23.23 8.87
CA THR A 10 20.78 23.75 8.60
C THR A 10 21.70 22.68 8.02
N LEU A 11 22.28 22.98 6.85
CA LEU A 11 23.26 22.14 6.17
C LEU A 11 24.67 22.69 6.38
N PHE A 12 25.60 21.80 6.74
CA PHE A 12 27.02 22.10 6.89
C PHE A 12 27.86 21.21 5.99
N TYR A 13 28.82 21.80 5.27
CA TYR A 13 29.70 21.09 4.34
C TYR A 13 31.06 20.88 4.97
N ILE A 14 31.54 19.63 5.00
CA ILE A 14 32.93 19.29 5.29
C ILE A 14 33.56 18.83 3.97
N TYR A 15 34.57 19.58 3.51
CA TYR A 15 35.25 19.31 2.24
C TYR A 15 36.67 19.85 2.26
N ALA A 16 37.56 19.23 1.48
CA ALA A 16 38.89 19.77 1.24
C ALA A 16 38.83 21.01 0.34
N HIS A 17 39.73 21.98 0.53
CA HIS A 17 39.72 23.24 -0.22
C HIS A 17 39.77 23.01 -1.76
N GLU A 18 40.45 21.95 -2.20
CA GLU A 18 40.59 21.48 -3.58
C GLU A 18 39.24 21.10 -4.22
N ASP A 19 38.26 20.73 -3.41
CA ASP A 19 36.93 20.28 -3.81
C ASP A 19 35.86 21.39 -3.77
N GLN A 20 36.26 22.64 -3.54
CA GLN A 20 35.36 23.81 -3.51
C GLN A 20 34.41 23.87 -4.70
N LYS A 21 34.90 23.55 -5.90
CA LYS A 21 34.07 23.56 -7.13
C LYS A 21 32.87 22.61 -7.06
N PHE A 22 32.97 21.51 -6.31
CA PHE A 22 31.88 20.56 -6.12
C PHE A 22 30.88 21.07 -5.09
N CYS A 23 31.38 21.72 -4.03
CA CYS A 23 30.53 22.45 -3.10
C CYS A 23 29.70 23.51 -3.83
N ASP A 24 30.34 24.38 -4.62
CA ASP A 24 29.67 25.45 -5.38
C ASP A 24 28.65 24.90 -6.39
N ALA A 25 28.93 23.75 -7.00
CA ALA A 25 28.02 23.11 -7.95
C ALA A 25 26.81 22.48 -7.24
N LEU A 26 27.04 21.72 -6.17
CA LEU A 26 25.97 21.14 -5.35
C LEU A 26 25.07 22.24 -4.78
N ASP A 27 25.67 23.32 -4.30
CA ASP A 27 24.96 24.47 -3.75
C ASP A 27 23.93 25.07 -4.72
N LYS A 28 24.28 25.14 -6.02
CA LYS A 28 23.38 25.57 -7.10
C LYS A 28 22.23 24.59 -7.32
N HIS A 29 22.49 23.29 -7.26
CA HIS A 29 21.45 22.25 -7.40
C HIS A 29 20.48 22.25 -6.21
N LEU A 30 20.91 22.75 -5.06
CA LEU A 30 20.06 22.94 -3.88
C LEU A 30 19.28 24.27 -3.87
N ALA A 31 19.45 25.13 -4.87
CA ALA A 31 18.86 26.48 -4.90
C ALA A 31 17.33 26.49 -4.77
N ALA A 32 16.63 25.48 -5.30
CA ALA A 32 15.18 25.36 -5.15
C ALA A 32 14.78 25.16 -3.67
N MET A 33 15.49 24.28 -2.95
CA MET A 33 15.22 24.01 -1.54
C MET A 33 15.57 25.22 -0.66
N LYS A 34 16.61 25.98 -1.00
CA LYS A 34 16.93 27.25 -0.33
C LYS A 34 15.84 28.31 -0.53
N ARG A 35 15.34 28.47 -1.76
CA ARG A 35 14.29 29.46 -2.08
C ARG A 35 12.94 29.17 -1.42
N LEU A 36 12.72 27.91 -1.07
CA LEU A 36 11.53 27.46 -0.35
C LEU A 36 11.72 27.50 1.17
N ASP A 37 12.84 28.02 1.67
CA ASP A 37 13.24 28.06 3.09
C ASP A 37 13.24 26.66 3.75
N TRP A 38 13.47 25.60 2.96
CA TRP A 38 13.60 24.24 3.50
C TRP A 38 14.95 24.03 4.17
N ILE A 39 15.97 24.67 3.60
CA ILE A 39 17.35 24.55 4.05
C ILE A 39 18.05 25.90 4.12
N ARG A 40 18.95 26.00 5.09
CA ARG A 40 20.01 27.00 5.12
C ARG A 40 21.35 26.32 5.01
N THR A 41 22.15 26.72 4.04
CA THR A 41 23.52 26.21 3.88
C THR A 41 24.50 27.15 4.55
N TRP A 42 25.51 26.59 5.22
CA TRP A 42 26.69 27.31 5.67
C TRP A 42 27.95 26.55 5.27
N HIS A 43 28.98 27.27 4.84
CA HIS A 43 30.29 26.72 4.50
C HIS A 43 31.42 27.71 4.85
N HIS A 44 32.68 27.26 4.85
CA HIS A 44 33.84 28.02 5.35
C HIS A 44 34.03 29.44 4.77
N ARG A 45 33.43 29.78 3.63
CA ARG A 45 33.50 31.12 3.02
C ARG A 45 32.56 32.15 3.66
N ASP A 46 31.65 31.73 4.52
CA ASP A 46 30.71 32.62 5.21
C ASP A 46 31.33 33.29 6.46
N ILE A 47 32.60 32.99 6.76
CA ILE A 47 33.35 33.57 7.87
C ILE A 47 33.72 35.03 7.53
N GLY A 48 33.24 35.98 8.33
CA GLY A 48 33.52 37.40 8.14
C GLY A 48 34.97 37.77 8.48
N ALA A 49 35.51 38.78 7.79
CA ALA A 49 36.84 39.29 8.09
C ALA A 49 36.96 39.74 9.57
N GLY A 50 37.93 39.19 10.29
CA GLY A 50 38.16 39.46 11.72
C GLY A 50 37.60 38.41 12.70
N GLN A 51 36.90 37.37 12.23
CA GLN A 51 36.42 36.26 13.07
C GLN A 51 37.48 35.14 13.21
N LEU A 52 37.52 34.48 14.37
CA LEU A 52 38.36 33.30 14.60
C LEU A 52 37.77 32.09 13.87
N TRP A 53 38.38 31.70 12.76
CA TRP A 53 37.91 30.64 11.86
C TRP A 53 37.48 29.37 12.61
N LYS A 54 38.32 28.85 13.53
CA LYS A 54 38.05 27.60 14.26
C LYS A 54 36.77 27.66 15.12
N ASP A 55 36.46 28.81 15.70
CA ASP A 55 35.29 28.96 16.57
C ASP A 55 33.99 29.04 15.77
N GLU A 56 34.06 29.64 14.57
CA GLU A 56 32.95 29.77 13.63
C GLU A 56 32.56 28.39 13.05
N ILE A 57 33.53 27.61 12.58
CA ILE A 57 33.31 26.22 12.13
C ILE A 57 32.65 25.41 13.23
N ASN A 58 33.25 25.38 14.43
CA ASN A 58 32.75 24.54 15.51
C ASN A 58 31.34 24.94 15.94
N ARG A 59 30.98 26.23 15.83
CA ARG A 59 29.63 26.69 16.12
C ARG A 59 28.63 26.18 15.08
N HIS A 60 28.91 26.38 13.80
CA HIS A 60 28.02 25.93 12.73
C HIS A 60 27.95 24.40 12.64
N LEU A 61 29.07 23.70 12.84
CA LEU A 61 29.12 22.25 12.93
C LEU A 61 28.31 21.70 14.10
N ARG A 62 28.19 22.42 15.24
CA ARG A 62 27.33 22.01 16.37
C ARG A 62 25.85 22.32 16.16
N GLN A 63 25.55 23.32 15.34
CA GLN A 63 24.18 23.75 15.05
C GLN A 63 23.58 23.01 13.86
N ALA A 64 24.42 22.43 12.99
CA ALA A 64 24.01 21.76 11.77
C ALA A 64 23.04 20.60 12.03
N ASP A 65 22.00 20.55 11.23
CA ASP A 65 21.06 19.43 11.20
C ASP A 65 21.55 18.30 10.31
N ILE A 66 22.10 18.67 9.16
CA ILE A 66 22.64 17.72 8.19
C ILE A 66 24.08 18.14 7.88
N ILE A 67 24.99 17.17 7.96
CA ILE A 67 26.41 17.37 7.70
C ILE A 67 26.79 16.57 6.45
N LEU A 68 27.25 17.28 5.43
CA LEU A 68 27.62 16.73 4.13
C LEU A 68 29.12 16.53 4.07
N LEU A 69 29.57 15.31 3.81
CA LEU A 69 31.00 15.01 3.60
C LEU A 69 31.27 14.94 2.11
N LEU A 70 32.02 15.88 1.52
CA LEU A 70 32.45 15.76 0.13
C LEU A 70 33.71 14.87 0.08
N VAL A 71 33.49 13.58 -0.15
CA VAL A 71 34.51 12.53 -0.04
C VAL A 71 35.37 12.48 -1.30
N SER A 72 36.68 12.62 -1.10
CA SER A 72 37.74 12.56 -2.10
C SER A 72 39.07 12.14 -1.45
N ALA A 73 40.11 11.90 -2.25
CA ALA A 73 41.46 11.67 -1.71
C ALA A 73 41.98 12.90 -0.93
N ASP A 74 41.68 14.11 -1.39
CA ASP A 74 42.09 15.35 -0.73
C ASP A 74 41.36 15.53 0.63
N PHE A 75 40.09 15.13 0.70
CA PHE A 75 39.32 15.09 1.95
C PHE A 75 39.92 14.12 2.98
N LEU A 76 40.27 12.89 2.57
CA LEU A 76 40.86 11.88 3.47
C LEU A 76 42.28 12.24 3.91
N ALA A 77 43.02 12.99 3.10
CA ALA A 77 44.38 13.45 3.41
C ALA A 77 44.43 14.72 4.28
N SER A 78 43.31 15.43 4.44
CA SER A 78 43.24 16.68 5.20
C SER A 78 43.08 16.43 6.70
N ASP A 79 44.12 16.71 7.49
CA ASP A 79 44.11 16.52 8.95
C ASP A 79 42.97 17.27 9.64
N SER A 80 42.65 18.50 9.22
CA SER A 80 41.58 19.29 9.86
C SER A 80 40.19 18.72 9.59
N CYS A 81 39.93 18.31 8.35
CA CYS A 81 38.64 17.74 7.94
C CYS A 81 38.46 16.34 8.54
N TYR A 82 39.50 15.50 8.48
CA TYR A 82 39.43 14.09 8.86
C TYR A 82 39.50 13.87 10.38
N SER A 83 40.29 14.66 11.12
CA SER A 83 40.53 14.35 12.55
C SER A 83 39.60 15.09 13.53
N VAL A 84 39.22 16.34 13.23
CA VAL A 84 38.42 17.18 14.16
C VAL A 84 36.96 17.26 13.71
N GLU A 85 36.73 17.70 12.48
CA GLU A 85 35.37 17.97 11.97
C GLU A 85 34.59 16.68 11.75
N LEU A 86 35.20 15.69 11.09
CA LEU A 86 34.59 14.37 10.86
C LEU A 86 34.28 13.64 12.17
N LYS A 87 35.19 13.67 13.16
CA LYS A 87 34.97 13.02 14.45
C LYS A 87 33.78 13.63 15.19
N SER A 88 33.69 14.96 15.21
CA SER A 88 32.56 15.69 15.79
C SER A 88 31.25 15.39 15.05
N ALA A 89 31.29 15.36 13.71
CA ALA A 89 30.14 15.02 12.88
C ALA A 89 29.60 13.62 13.16
N LEU A 90 30.48 12.61 13.24
CA LEU A 90 30.10 11.23 13.53
C LEU A 90 29.55 11.05 14.95
N GLN A 91 30.14 11.72 15.95
CA GLN A 91 29.61 11.69 17.32
C GLN A 91 28.19 12.25 17.39
N ARG A 92 27.92 13.36 16.69
CA ARG A 92 26.57 13.92 16.60
C ARG A 92 25.61 13.01 15.84
N HIS A 93 26.11 12.26 14.85
CA HIS A 93 25.31 11.29 14.13
C HIS A 93 24.90 10.10 15.01
N GLU A 94 25.86 9.51 15.73
CA GLU A 94 25.63 8.43 16.68
C GLU A 94 24.68 8.85 17.80
N ALA A 95 24.76 10.11 18.25
CA ALA A 95 23.87 10.69 19.25
C ALA A 95 22.48 11.07 18.72
N GLY A 96 22.22 10.96 17.40
CA GLY A 96 20.96 11.38 16.76
C GLY A 96 20.76 12.89 16.67
N GLU A 97 21.78 13.69 16.96
CA GLU A 97 21.73 15.16 16.94
C GLU A 97 21.88 15.74 15.53
N ALA A 98 22.55 15.02 14.62
CA ALA A 98 22.76 15.41 13.22
C ALA A 98 22.68 14.17 12.30
N VAL A 99 22.38 14.37 11.02
CA VAL A 99 22.52 13.31 10.01
C VAL A 99 23.77 13.56 9.19
N VAL A 100 24.68 12.59 9.12
CA VAL A 100 25.87 12.67 8.28
C VAL A 100 25.60 11.97 6.96
N VAL A 101 25.84 12.66 5.85
CA VAL A 101 25.63 12.12 4.50
C VAL A 101 26.94 12.19 3.72
N PRO A 102 27.59 11.05 3.43
CA PRO A 102 28.73 11.00 2.52
C PRO A 102 28.31 11.30 1.08
N ILE A 103 29.02 12.21 0.41
CA ILE A 103 28.85 12.56 -0.99
C ILE A 103 30.17 12.30 -1.72
N ILE A 104 30.25 11.22 -2.50
CA ILE A 104 31.46 10.84 -3.22
C ILE A 104 31.64 11.77 -4.42
N VAL A 105 32.50 12.77 -4.29
CA VAL A 105 32.75 13.75 -5.37
C VAL A 105 33.85 13.27 -6.33
N ARG A 106 34.83 12.50 -5.83
CA ARG A 106 35.92 11.91 -6.62
C ARG A 106 36.16 10.46 -6.20
N PRO A 107 36.59 9.57 -7.13
CA PRO A 107 36.92 8.19 -6.78
C PRO A 107 38.01 8.15 -5.70
N VAL A 108 37.74 7.44 -4.62
CA VAL A 108 38.67 7.17 -3.53
C VAL A 108 38.21 5.90 -2.82
N ASP A 109 39.13 5.14 -2.24
CA ASP A 109 38.77 4.04 -1.36
C ASP A 109 38.41 4.59 0.02
N TRP A 110 37.12 4.55 0.35
CA TRP A 110 36.57 4.97 1.63
C TRP A 110 35.99 3.79 2.42
N SER A 111 36.14 2.56 1.93
CA SER A 111 35.56 1.34 2.51
C SER A 111 36.07 1.03 3.94
N ILE A 112 37.23 1.56 4.28
CA ILE A 112 37.89 1.38 5.59
C ILE A 112 37.70 2.59 6.53
N THR A 113 36.95 3.61 6.11
CA THR A 113 36.75 4.83 6.90
C THR A 113 35.71 4.60 8.00
N PRO A 114 35.71 5.37 9.10
CA PRO A 114 34.74 5.20 10.19
C PRO A 114 33.27 5.48 9.77
N PHE A 115 33.04 6.03 8.57
CA PHE A 115 31.72 6.34 8.03
C PHE A 115 31.32 5.42 6.87
N HIS A 116 32.06 4.33 6.60
CA HIS A 116 31.79 3.41 5.48
C HIS A 116 30.40 2.75 5.55
N MET A 117 29.84 2.63 6.76
CA MET A 117 28.50 2.05 7.00
C MET A 117 27.35 3.01 6.65
N LEU A 118 27.64 4.29 6.39
CA LEU A 118 26.63 5.28 6.03
C LEU A 118 26.32 5.20 4.53
N GLN A 119 25.03 5.29 4.17
CA GLN A 119 24.61 5.31 2.78
C GLN A 119 25.14 6.58 2.09
N ALA A 120 25.99 6.40 1.07
CA ALA A 120 26.57 7.50 0.32
C ALA A 120 25.72 7.93 -0.89
N LEU A 121 25.88 9.18 -1.29
CA LEU A 121 25.39 9.75 -2.55
C LEU A 121 26.56 10.08 -3.48
N PRO A 122 26.39 10.14 -4.82
CA PRO A 122 25.20 9.74 -5.58
C PRO A 122 24.85 8.26 -5.43
N THR A 123 23.63 7.89 -5.79
CA THR A 123 23.12 6.51 -5.76
C THR A 123 24.06 5.54 -6.49
N GLY A 124 24.31 4.38 -5.88
CA GLY A 124 25.26 3.38 -6.39
C GLY A 124 26.73 3.74 -6.18
N GLU A 125 27.02 4.68 -5.26
CA GLU A 125 28.36 5.06 -4.80
C GLU A 125 29.30 5.56 -5.92
N LYS A 126 28.71 5.91 -7.06
CA LYS A 126 29.46 6.36 -8.23
C LYS A 126 29.85 7.82 -8.05
N ALA A 127 31.15 8.07 -7.92
CA ALA A 127 31.71 9.41 -7.75
C ALA A 127 31.20 10.42 -8.80
N VAL A 128 30.85 11.64 -8.38
CA VAL A 128 30.28 12.70 -9.26
C VAL A 128 31.08 12.90 -10.56
N VAL A 129 32.41 12.93 -10.48
CA VAL A 129 33.27 13.10 -11.68
C VAL A 129 33.20 11.94 -12.68
N SER A 130 32.77 10.76 -12.24
CA SER A 130 32.68 9.55 -13.05
C SER A 130 31.34 9.42 -13.80
N TRP A 131 30.39 10.32 -13.55
CA TRP A 131 29.15 10.39 -14.30
C TRP A 131 29.38 11.01 -15.68
N ALA A 132 28.69 10.50 -16.70
CA ALA A 132 28.73 11.05 -18.05
C ALA A 132 28.27 12.51 -18.08
N ASN A 133 27.29 12.85 -17.23
CA ASN A 133 26.83 14.21 -17.01
C ASN A 133 26.88 14.53 -15.51
N ARG A 134 27.66 15.55 -15.14
CA ARG A 134 27.81 15.98 -13.74
C ARG A 134 26.55 16.62 -13.17
N ASP A 135 25.74 17.29 -13.98
CA ASP A 135 24.46 17.85 -13.52
C ASP A 135 23.49 16.73 -13.15
N GLN A 136 23.52 15.61 -13.87
CA GLN A 136 22.71 14.44 -13.51
C GLN A 136 23.16 13.82 -12.19
N ALA A 137 24.46 13.80 -11.92
CA ALA A 137 25.01 13.33 -10.64
C ALA A 137 24.58 14.24 -9.47
N PHE A 138 24.68 15.56 -9.64
CA PHE A 138 24.24 16.51 -8.62
C PHE A 138 22.72 16.56 -8.46
N PHE A 139 21.95 16.32 -9.52
CA PHE A 139 20.51 16.12 -9.44
C PHE A 139 20.15 14.91 -8.57
N ASP A 140 20.83 13.77 -8.76
CA ASP A 140 20.65 12.58 -7.94
C ASP A 140 21.00 12.85 -6.46
N VAL A 141 22.13 13.53 -6.20
CA VAL A 141 22.50 13.97 -4.85
C VAL A 141 21.43 14.88 -4.25
N ALA A 142 20.91 15.85 -5.00
CA ALA A 142 19.86 16.75 -4.53
C ALA A 142 18.55 16.01 -4.20
N GLN A 143 18.18 14.99 -4.99
CA GLN A 143 17.03 14.14 -4.68
C GLN A 143 17.25 13.30 -3.42
N GLY A 144 18.44 12.72 -3.25
CA GLY A 144 18.82 11.99 -2.04
C GLY A 144 18.75 12.88 -0.81
N LEU A 145 19.34 14.08 -0.87
CA LEU A 145 19.28 15.05 0.22
C LEU A 145 17.86 15.52 0.53
N ARG A 146 17.01 15.70 -0.49
CA ARG A 146 15.60 16.04 -0.28
C ARG A 146 14.88 15.00 0.58
N ARG A 147 15.13 13.71 0.34
CA ARG A 147 14.55 12.61 1.15
C ARG A 147 15.04 12.66 2.60
N VAL A 148 16.34 12.92 2.81
CA VAL A 148 16.91 13.07 4.17
C VAL A 148 16.28 14.27 4.89
N ILE A 149 16.09 15.39 4.20
CA ILE A 149 15.44 16.59 4.73
C ILE A 149 13.97 16.31 5.06
N GLU A 150 13.22 15.67 4.15
CA GLU A 150 11.80 15.31 4.34
C GLU A 150 11.61 14.37 5.53
N GLN A 151 12.54 13.44 5.79
CA GLN A 151 12.51 12.57 6.97
C GLN A 151 12.77 13.32 8.27
N ARG A 152 13.67 14.32 8.26
CA ARG A 152 14.09 15.05 9.46
C ARG A 152 13.16 16.23 9.78
N ASN A 153 12.67 16.90 8.75
CA ASN A 153 11.80 18.05 8.84
C ASN A 153 10.81 17.98 7.67
N PRO A 154 9.70 17.25 7.85
CA PRO A 154 8.71 17.11 6.79
C PRO A 154 8.27 18.50 6.34
N PRO A 155 8.26 18.78 5.02
CA PRO A 155 8.00 20.13 4.53
C PRO A 155 6.68 20.62 5.11
N PRO A 156 6.58 21.92 5.47
CA PRO A 156 5.31 22.49 5.85
C PRO A 156 4.39 22.39 4.62
N ILE A 157 3.49 21.40 4.66
CA ILE A 157 2.33 21.36 3.77
C ILE A 157 1.71 22.76 3.85
N SER A 158 1.60 23.40 2.68
CA SER A 158 1.09 24.75 2.52
C SER A 158 -0.12 24.97 3.41
N SER A 159 -0.11 26.09 4.11
CA SER A 159 -1.07 26.51 5.13
C SER A 159 -2.51 26.56 4.62
N HIS A 160 -3.16 25.40 4.54
CA HIS A 160 -4.58 25.23 4.79
C HIS A 160 -4.65 24.35 6.05
N GLU A 161 -4.81 25.04 7.19
CA GLU A 161 -5.23 24.51 8.49
C GLU A 161 -4.64 23.16 8.93
N ARG A 162 -3.49 23.18 9.64
CA ARG A 162 -3.18 22.12 10.61
C ARG A 162 -4.24 22.17 11.72
N TYR A 163 -5.23 21.30 11.63
CA TYR A 163 -5.91 20.82 12.82
C TYR A 163 -4.88 20.05 13.67
N ALA A 164 -5.05 20.11 15.00
CA ALA A 164 -4.36 19.24 15.95
C ALA A 164 -4.45 17.76 15.50
N PRO A 165 -3.68 16.79 16.04
CA PRO A 165 -3.75 15.41 15.56
C PRO A 165 -5.17 14.84 15.82
N SER A 166 -6.06 15.02 14.87
CA SER A 166 -7.22 14.17 14.69
C SER A 166 -6.65 12.89 14.11
N GLU A 167 -7.10 11.77 14.64
CA GLU A 167 -6.91 10.44 14.06
C GLU A 167 -6.84 10.52 12.54
N SER A 168 -5.83 9.91 11.92
CA SER A 168 -5.78 9.81 10.46
C SER A 168 -7.13 9.29 9.98
N LEU A 169 -7.79 10.05 9.10
CA LEU A 169 -9.15 9.75 8.67
C LEU A 169 -9.09 8.51 7.76
N TRP A 170 -9.23 7.35 8.37
CA TRP A 170 -9.04 6.04 7.75
C TRP A 170 -10.31 5.19 7.88
N THR A 171 -10.94 4.87 6.74
CA THR A 171 -12.16 4.04 6.73
C THR A 171 -11.98 2.69 6.04
N VAL A 172 -10.75 2.31 5.68
CA VAL A 172 -10.48 1.02 5.03
C VAL A 172 -10.87 -0.14 5.97
N PRO A 173 -11.82 -1.00 5.57
CA PRO A 173 -12.42 -1.98 6.48
C PRO A 173 -11.59 -3.26 6.61
N TYR A 174 -10.58 -3.45 5.76
CA TYR A 174 -9.79 -4.68 5.68
C TYR A 174 -8.38 -4.48 6.23
N ARG A 175 -7.83 -5.52 6.87
CA ARG A 175 -6.40 -5.58 7.21
C ARG A 175 -5.56 -5.82 5.96
N GLN A 176 -4.31 -5.35 5.98
CA GLN A 176 -3.34 -5.64 4.93
C GLN A 176 -3.17 -7.15 4.76
N ASN A 177 -3.11 -7.59 3.50
CA ASN A 177 -2.97 -8.99 3.15
C ASN A 177 -1.49 -9.40 3.11
N ARG A 178 -1.07 -10.28 4.02
CA ARG A 178 0.32 -10.77 4.08
C ARG A 178 0.70 -11.68 2.91
N PHE A 179 -0.28 -12.29 2.25
CA PHE A 179 -0.08 -13.11 1.06
C PHE A 179 -0.18 -12.31 -0.25
N PHE A 180 -0.19 -10.98 -0.19
CA PHE A 180 -0.19 -10.16 -1.40
C PHE A 180 1.14 -10.33 -2.15
N LEU A 181 1.07 -10.68 -3.43
CA LEU A 181 2.24 -10.99 -4.26
C LEU A 181 2.14 -10.30 -5.62
N GLY A 182 3.31 -9.91 -6.13
CA GLY A 182 3.46 -9.23 -7.41
C GLY A 182 2.81 -7.85 -7.44
N ARG A 183 2.38 -7.43 -8.64
CA ARG A 183 1.67 -6.16 -8.91
C ARG A 183 2.49 -4.88 -8.76
N GLU A 184 3.81 -4.96 -8.60
CA GLU A 184 4.67 -3.76 -8.48
C GLU A 184 4.49 -2.80 -9.66
N LYS A 185 4.44 -3.32 -10.89
CA LYS A 185 4.15 -2.51 -12.09
C LYS A 185 2.80 -1.78 -12.00
N ILE A 186 1.77 -2.46 -11.49
CA ILE A 186 0.44 -1.85 -11.31
C ILE A 186 0.51 -0.75 -10.23
N MET A 187 1.25 -0.95 -9.14
CA MET A 187 1.44 0.08 -8.10
C MET A 187 2.17 1.31 -8.65
N GLU A 188 3.19 1.10 -9.46
CA GLU A 188 3.91 2.16 -10.17
C GLU A 188 3.01 2.89 -11.17
N GLU A 189 2.17 2.17 -11.91
CA GLU A 189 1.22 2.75 -12.86
C GLU A 189 0.12 3.56 -12.18
N ILE A 190 -0.43 3.10 -11.05
CA ILE A 190 -1.38 3.86 -10.22
C ILE A 190 -0.72 5.16 -9.77
N SER A 191 0.47 5.06 -9.18
CA SER A 191 1.21 6.23 -8.67
C SER A 191 1.55 7.21 -9.79
N SER A 192 2.04 6.71 -10.91
CA SER A 192 2.36 7.53 -12.09
C SER A 192 1.13 8.24 -12.62
N SER A 193 -0.01 7.54 -12.70
CA SER A 193 -1.28 8.10 -13.16
C SER A 193 -1.81 9.19 -12.24
N PHE A 194 -1.60 9.07 -10.93
CA PHE A 194 -2.01 10.09 -9.97
C PHE A 194 -1.07 11.30 -9.96
N PHE A 195 0.24 11.09 -9.81
CA PHE A 195 1.18 12.19 -9.56
C PHE A 195 1.77 12.82 -10.84
N SER A 196 1.71 12.13 -11.98
CA SER A 196 2.14 12.71 -13.27
C SER A 196 0.99 13.39 -14.02
N HIS A 197 -0.22 13.41 -13.43
CA HIS A 197 -1.36 14.06 -14.04
C HIS A 197 -1.15 15.57 -14.12
N LYS A 198 -1.12 16.12 -15.34
CA LYS A 198 -0.98 17.57 -15.60
C LYS A 198 -2.33 18.27 -15.81
N GLY A 199 -3.43 17.53 -15.73
CA GLY A 199 -4.78 18.05 -15.92
C GLY A 199 -5.32 18.77 -14.68
N VAL A 200 -6.37 19.58 -14.89
CA VAL A 200 -7.08 20.31 -13.83
C VAL A 200 -8.13 19.43 -13.14
N ASN A 201 -8.44 18.27 -13.71
CA ASN A 201 -9.45 17.37 -13.18
C ASN A 201 -8.87 16.47 -12.10
N THR A 202 -9.71 16.05 -11.16
CA THR A 202 -9.39 15.02 -10.17
C THR A 202 -8.88 13.76 -10.88
N PRO A 203 -7.67 13.27 -10.60
CA PRO A 203 -7.16 12.03 -11.16
C PRO A 203 -8.02 10.84 -10.73
N ILE A 204 -8.49 10.05 -11.71
CA ILE A 204 -9.25 8.82 -11.48
C ILE A 204 -8.51 7.67 -12.16
N VAL A 205 -8.18 6.63 -11.39
CA VAL A 205 -7.60 5.38 -11.89
C VAL A 205 -8.60 4.27 -11.66
N ALA A 206 -8.77 3.42 -12.66
CA ALA A 206 -9.68 2.29 -12.59
C ALA A 206 -8.94 0.97 -12.78
N LEU A 207 -9.05 0.09 -11.78
CA LEU A 207 -8.60 -1.30 -11.87
C LEU A 207 -9.73 -2.14 -12.49
N SER A 208 -9.52 -2.64 -13.71
CA SER A 208 -10.46 -3.49 -14.45
C SER A 208 -9.96 -4.93 -14.52
N GLY A 209 -10.87 -5.90 -14.72
CA GLY A 209 -10.50 -7.30 -14.91
C GLY A 209 -11.55 -8.28 -14.39
N LEU A 210 -11.32 -9.57 -14.62
CA LEU A 210 -12.22 -10.66 -14.23
C LEU A 210 -12.44 -10.73 -12.70
N GLY A 211 -13.54 -11.35 -12.28
CA GLY A 211 -13.78 -11.62 -10.87
C GLY A 211 -12.70 -12.54 -10.28
N GLY A 212 -12.38 -12.37 -8.99
CA GLY A 212 -11.36 -13.18 -8.31
C GLY A 212 -9.91 -12.85 -8.66
N ILE A 213 -9.66 -11.94 -9.61
CA ILE A 213 -8.32 -11.58 -10.09
C ILE A 213 -7.50 -10.71 -9.13
N GLY A 214 -8.12 -10.21 -8.06
CA GLY A 214 -7.44 -9.46 -7.00
C GLY A 214 -7.56 -7.94 -7.04
N LYS A 215 -8.41 -7.34 -7.89
CA LYS A 215 -8.57 -5.86 -7.98
C LYS A 215 -8.75 -5.17 -6.61
N THR A 216 -9.70 -5.67 -5.81
CA THR A 216 -9.95 -5.18 -4.45
C THR A 216 -8.73 -5.33 -3.54
N GLN A 217 -7.97 -6.41 -3.68
CA GLN A 217 -6.74 -6.62 -2.90
C GLN A 217 -5.61 -5.69 -3.38
N THR A 218 -5.52 -5.41 -4.67
CA THR A 218 -4.57 -4.42 -5.22
C THR A 218 -4.89 -3.01 -4.73
N ALA A 219 -6.16 -2.60 -4.73
CA ALA A 219 -6.56 -1.30 -4.19
C ALA A 219 -6.28 -1.19 -2.67
N LEU A 220 -6.54 -2.28 -1.93
CA LEU A 220 -6.23 -2.38 -0.52
C LEU A 220 -4.73 -2.24 -0.24
N GLU A 221 -3.90 -2.96 -0.98
CA GLU A 221 -2.45 -2.91 -0.83
C GLU A 221 -1.90 -1.52 -1.18
N TYR A 222 -2.43 -0.89 -2.24
CA TYR A 222 -2.07 0.49 -2.56
C TYR A 222 -2.38 1.43 -1.40
N ALA A 223 -3.56 1.31 -0.78
CA ALA A 223 -3.97 2.13 0.37
C ALA A 223 -2.97 2.04 1.53
N TYR A 224 -2.51 0.82 1.84
CA TYR A 224 -1.54 0.59 2.91
C TYR A 224 -0.16 1.15 2.56
N ARG A 225 0.36 0.83 1.36
CA ARG A 225 1.71 1.26 0.92
C ARG A 225 1.83 2.77 0.71
N SER A 226 0.73 3.42 0.37
CA SER A 226 0.69 4.87 0.11
C SER A 226 0.09 5.67 1.26
N SER A 227 -0.14 5.05 2.42
CA SER A 227 -0.83 5.69 3.56
C SER A 227 -0.17 7.00 4.00
N ASP A 228 1.16 7.07 4.00
CA ASP A 228 1.91 8.29 4.36
C ASP A 228 1.78 9.43 3.34
N LEU A 229 1.26 9.16 2.13
CA LEU A 229 1.05 10.17 1.09
C LEU A 229 -0.28 10.90 1.23
N TYR A 230 -1.19 10.41 2.08
CA TYR A 230 -2.55 10.92 2.19
C TYR A 230 -2.88 11.29 3.65
N GLN A 231 -3.55 12.42 3.82
CA GLN A 231 -4.11 12.87 5.09
C GLN A 231 -5.38 12.10 5.46
N ALA A 232 -6.09 11.58 4.44
CA ALA A 232 -7.30 10.81 4.61
C ALA A 232 -7.40 9.71 3.55
N ILE A 233 -7.80 8.52 3.96
CA ILE A 233 -8.04 7.38 3.07
C ILE A 233 -9.43 6.83 3.35
N PHE A 234 -10.30 6.99 2.38
CA PHE A 234 -11.68 6.54 2.45
C PHE A 234 -11.90 5.33 1.57
N TRP A 235 -12.67 4.38 2.08
CA TRP A 235 -13.15 3.22 1.37
C TRP A 235 -14.67 3.27 1.29
N ILE A 236 -15.20 3.11 0.08
CA ILE A 236 -16.63 3.09 -0.21
C ILE A 236 -16.93 1.89 -1.10
N ASN A 237 -17.90 1.08 -0.69
CA ASN A 237 -18.50 0.05 -1.52
C ASN A 237 -19.49 0.69 -2.49
N ALA A 238 -19.16 0.65 -3.78
CA ALA A 238 -19.96 1.24 -4.84
C ALA A 238 -20.60 0.18 -5.75
N PHE A 239 -20.89 -1.00 -5.19
CA PHE A 239 -21.51 -2.10 -5.94
C PHE A 239 -22.94 -1.78 -6.40
N SER A 240 -23.71 -1.13 -5.53
CA SER A 240 -25.07 -0.69 -5.82
C SER A 240 -25.28 0.74 -5.33
N GLN A 241 -26.36 1.37 -5.76
CA GLN A 241 -26.70 2.72 -5.29
C GLN A 241 -26.97 2.73 -3.78
N GLU A 242 -27.57 1.68 -3.24
CA GLU A 242 -27.88 1.53 -1.81
C GLU A 242 -26.60 1.41 -0.97
N THR A 243 -25.65 0.57 -1.39
CA THR A 243 -24.37 0.39 -0.68
C THR A 243 -23.53 1.65 -0.72
N LEU A 244 -23.48 2.33 -1.88
CA LEU A 244 -22.84 3.62 -2.03
C LEU A 244 -23.42 4.66 -1.06
N ILE A 245 -24.76 4.77 -1.02
CA ILE A 245 -25.43 5.73 -0.14
C ILE A 245 -25.15 5.41 1.33
N ALA A 246 -25.23 4.13 1.72
CA ALA A 246 -24.98 3.71 3.10
C ALA A 246 -23.56 4.09 3.56
N ASP A 247 -22.55 3.81 2.73
CA ASP A 247 -21.15 4.14 3.05
C ASP A 247 -20.91 5.66 3.03
N MET A 248 -21.58 6.41 2.14
CA MET A 248 -21.52 7.87 2.14
C MET A 248 -22.14 8.49 3.39
N VAL A 249 -23.24 7.92 3.90
CA VAL A 249 -23.84 8.33 5.18
C VAL A 249 -22.88 8.03 6.34
N ALA A 250 -22.31 6.82 6.37
CA ALA A 250 -21.33 6.44 7.40
C ALA A 250 -20.07 7.32 7.35
N LEU A 251 -19.61 7.69 6.16
CA LEU A 251 -18.49 8.60 5.99
C LEU A 251 -18.83 10.02 6.45
N ALA A 252 -20.00 10.55 6.08
CA ALA A 252 -20.45 11.86 6.55
C ALA A 252 -20.50 11.93 8.09
N ASP A 253 -21.01 10.87 8.73
CA ASP A 253 -21.04 10.75 10.19
C ASP A 253 -19.63 10.75 10.81
N ARG A 254 -18.70 9.96 10.26
CA ARG A 254 -17.29 9.97 10.68
C ARG A 254 -16.60 11.31 10.51
N LEU A 255 -16.98 12.08 9.49
CA LEU A 255 -16.49 13.44 9.26
C LEU A 255 -17.16 14.48 10.17
N GLY A 256 -18.02 14.05 11.12
CA GLY A 256 -18.73 14.92 12.04
C GLY A 256 -19.80 15.78 11.36
N MET A 257 -20.31 15.35 10.21
CA MET A 257 -21.27 16.12 9.42
C MET A 257 -22.70 15.64 9.71
N PRO A 258 -23.58 16.50 10.23
CA PRO A 258 -24.94 16.11 10.57
C PRO A 258 -25.74 15.78 9.32
N VAL A 259 -26.15 14.52 9.17
CA VAL A 259 -27.05 14.07 8.11
C VAL A 259 -28.49 14.26 8.56
N THR A 260 -29.27 15.07 7.84
CA THR A 260 -30.67 15.37 8.18
C THR A 260 -31.57 14.16 7.94
N LYS A 261 -32.31 13.74 8.98
CA LYS A 261 -33.29 12.63 8.90
C LYS A 261 -34.30 12.84 7.77
N GLY A 262 -34.54 11.81 6.95
CA GLY A 262 -35.52 11.82 5.85
C GLY A 262 -35.03 12.39 4.51
N ARG A 263 -33.81 12.93 4.44
CA ARG A 263 -33.09 13.24 3.18
C ARG A 263 -31.64 12.76 3.24
N GLU A 264 -31.39 11.63 3.90
CA GLU A 264 -30.04 11.19 4.25
C GLU A 264 -29.15 11.03 3.01
N ALA A 265 -29.67 10.40 1.96
CA ALA A 265 -28.92 10.10 0.74
C ALA A 265 -28.38 11.35 0.03
N GLN A 266 -29.24 12.28 -0.39
CA GLN A 266 -28.80 13.49 -1.11
C GLN A 266 -27.94 14.40 -0.21
N THR A 267 -28.26 14.47 1.08
CA THR A 267 -27.51 15.28 2.04
C THR A 267 -26.09 14.74 2.22
N ALA A 268 -25.94 13.43 2.47
CA ALA A 268 -24.63 12.80 2.65
C ALA A 268 -23.76 12.91 1.40
N LEU A 269 -24.32 12.63 0.21
CA LEU A 269 -23.61 12.80 -1.06
C LEU A 269 -23.07 14.21 -1.24
N SER A 270 -23.92 15.22 -1.00
CA SER A 270 -23.55 16.63 -1.14
C SER A 270 -22.48 17.06 -0.13
N LEU A 271 -22.60 16.61 1.12
CA LEU A 271 -21.67 16.93 2.19
C LEU A 271 -20.28 16.31 1.96
N VAL A 272 -20.22 15.02 1.65
CA VAL A 272 -18.95 14.34 1.35
C VAL A 272 -18.33 14.91 0.08
N LYS A 273 -19.11 15.14 -0.98
CA LYS A 273 -18.60 15.77 -2.21
C LYS A 273 -17.97 17.14 -1.92
N ARG A 274 -18.64 17.95 -1.11
CA ARG A 274 -18.11 19.25 -0.68
C ARG A 274 -16.83 19.08 0.13
N TRP A 275 -16.79 18.16 1.08
CA TRP A 275 -15.58 17.90 1.85
C TRP A 275 -14.40 17.54 0.95
N LEU A 276 -14.61 16.63 -0.02
CA LEU A 276 -13.59 16.22 -0.99
C LEU A 276 -13.14 17.38 -1.91
N SER A 277 -14.02 18.34 -2.19
CA SER A 277 -13.66 19.57 -2.91
C SER A 277 -12.85 20.55 -2.05
N ASP A 278 -13.19 20.68 -0.78
CA ASP A 278 -12.63 21.68 0.13
C ASP A 278 -11.30 21.22 0.77
N HIS A 279 -10.99 19.91 0.73
CA HIS A 279 -9.80 19.31 1.33
C HIS A 279 -8.85 18.72 0.28
N ALA A 280 -7.56 18.66 0.62
CA ALA A 280 -6.50 18.14 -0.23
C ALA A 280 -5.86 16.88 0.37
N GLY A 281 -5.14 16.13 -0.45
CA GLY A 281 -4.33 15.00 0.02
C GLY A 281 -5.16 13.83 0.54
N TRP A 282 -6.32 13.56 -0.06
CA TRP A 282 -7.14 12.40 0.26
C TRP A 282 -7.09 11.36 -0.86
N LEU A 283 -7.24 10.08 -0.50
CA LEU A 283 -7.48 8.98 -1.42
C LEU A 283 -8.89 8.44 -1.18
N LEU A 284 -9.70 8.37 -2.23
CA LEU A 284 -11.00 7.74 -2.20
C LEU A 284 -10.96 6.44 -3.01
N ILE A 285 -11.21 5.32 -2.33
CA ILE A 285 -11.30 4.00 -2.94
C ILE A 285 -12.78 3.67 -3.15
N LEU A 286 -13.19 3.58 -4.41
CA LEU A 286 -14.52 3.12 -4.82
C LEU A 286 -14.41 1.65 -5.22
N ASP A 287 -14.69 0.74 -4.29
CA ASP A 287 -14.61 -0.68 -4.58
C ASP A 287 -15.86 -1.15 -5.32
N ALA A 288 -15.65 -2.00 -6.31
CA ALA A 288 -16.68 -2.77 -6.98
C ALA A 288 -17.73 -1.97 -7.76
N VAL A 289 -17.30 -0.86 -8.35
CA VAL A 289 -18.15 0.00 -9.18
C VAL A 289 -18.75 -0.78 -10.35
N ALA A 290 -20.08 -0.83 -10.42
CA ALA A 290 -20.80 -1.44 -11.54
C ALA A 290 -20.75 -0.56 -12.81
N ASP A 291 -21.00 0.74 -12.65
CA ASP A 291 -20.90 1.74 -13.73
C ASP A 291 -19.82 2.79 -13.37
N PRO A 292 -18.67 2.78 -14.08
CA PRO A 292 -17.59 3.75 -13.87
C PRO A 292 -18.01 5.22 -14.01
N SER A 293 -19.10 5.52 -14.74
CA SER A 293 -19.61 6.89 -14.90
C SER A 293 -19.95 7.56 -13.56
N LEU A 294 -20.33 6.76 -12.56
CA LEU A 294 -20.61 7.18 -11.19
C LEU A 294 -19.47 8.01 -10.59
N ALA A 295 -18.22 7.64 -10.87
CA ALA A 295 -17.05 8.32 -10.33
C ALA A 295 -17.00 9.78 -10.78
N ARG A 296 -17.47 10.08 -11.99
CA ARG A 296 -17.53 11.43 -12.55
C ARG A 296 -18.75 12.21 -12.08
N ASP A 297 -19.90 11.53 -11.99
CA ASP A 297 -21.19 12.19 -11.73
C ASP A 297 -21.35 12.56 -10.24
N VAL A 298 -20.88 11.68 -9.36
CA VAL A 298 -21.03 11.83 -7.91
C VAL A 298 -19.91 12.66 -7.30
N PHE A 299 -18.66 12.40 -7.65
CA PHE A 299 -17.49 12.97 -6.98
C PHE A 299 -16.99 14.27 -7.65
N PRO A 300 -16.14 15.06 -6.98
CA PRO A 300 -15.76 16.36 -7.51
C PRO A 300 -14.87 16.25 -8.75
N LEU A 301 -15.24 17.01 -9.80
CA LEU A 301 -14.47 17.08 -11.04
C LEU A 301 -13.10 17.74 -10.86
N ARG A 302 -12.97 18.68 -9.91
CA ARG A 302 -11.72 19.38 -9.58
C ARG A 302 -11.48 19.28 -8.09
N SER A 303 -10.39 18.64 -7.70
CA SER A 303 -9.97 18.49 -6.31
C SER A 303 -8.46 18.21 -6.25
N SER A 304 -7.90 18.27 -5.04
CA SER A 304 -6.49 17.94 -4.78
C SER A 304 -6.33 16.55 -4.16
N GLY A 305 -7.25 15.63 -4.44
CA GLY A 305 -7.20 14.23 -4.01
C GLY A 305 -7.27 13.27 -5.20
N HIS A 306 -7.23 11.97 -4.90
CA HIS A 306 -7.18 10.91 -5.90
C HIS A 306 -8.33 9.93 -5.72
N ILE A 307 -8.85 9.41 -6.83
CA ILE A 307 -9.88 8.36 -6.83
C ILE A 307 -9.28 7.09 -7.44
N LEU A 308 -9.29 6.01 -6.68
CA LEU A 308 -9.00 4.66 -7.17
C LEU A 308 -10.30 3.87 -7.17
N LEU A 309 -10.71 3.34 -8.31
CA LEU A 309 -11.90 2.48 -8.38
C LEU A 309 -11.56 1.09 -8.86
N THR A 310 -12.34 0.09 -8.42
CA THR A 310 -12.28 -1.27 -8.95
C THR A 310 -13.57 -1.61 -9.66
N THR A 311 -13.49 -2.30 -10.80
CA THR A 311 -14.68 -2.67 -11.58
C THR A 311 -14.45 -3.95 -12.38
N GLN A 312 -15.52 -4.66 -12.69
CA GLN A 312 -15.50 -5.76 -13.68
C GLN A 312 -15.88 -5.29 -15.08
N GLY A 313 -16.44 -4.07 -15.20
CA GLY A 313 -16.85 -3.48 -16.47
C GLY A 313 -15.68 -2.87 -17.23
N SER A 314 -15.92 -2.60 -18.52
CA SER A 314 -14.99 -1.82 -19.33
C SER A 314 -15.02 -0.35 -18.91
N VAL A 315 -13.84 0.30 -18.96
CA VAL A 315 -13.69 1.69 -18.52
C VAL A 315 -13.22 2.54 -19.69
N SER A 316 -13.97 3.60 -19.99
CA SER A 316 -13.55 4.59 -20.98
C SER A 316 -12.44 5.47 -20.41
N ARG A 317 -11.39 5.72 -21.22
CA ARG A 317 -10.31 6.68 -20.90
C ARG A 317 -10.79 8.11 -20.67
N ALA A 318 -12.03 8.43 -21.11
CA ALA A 318 -12.66 9.72 -20.83
C ALA A 318 -13.16 9.86 -19.38
N ILE A 319 -13.28 8.74 -18.65
CA ILE A 319 -13.76 8.68 -17.26
C ILE A 319 -12.58 8.51 -16.30
N ALA A 320 -11.73 7.52 -16.56
CA ALA A 320 -10.59 7.18 -15.71
C ALA A 320 -9.44 6.61 -16.54
N SER A 321 -8.22 6.63 -15.99
CA SER A 321 -7.09 5.87 -16.52
C SER A 321 -7.29 4.38 -16.22
N PRO A 322 -7.61 3.52 -17.21
CA PRO A 322 -7.82 2.11 -16.97
C PRO A 322 -6.48 1.39 -16.82
N ILE A 323 -6.42 0.49 -15.84
CA ILE A 323 -5.33 -0.46 -15.63
C ILE A 323 -5.95 -1.84 -15.53
N ASP A 324 -5.60 -2.71 -16.47
CA ASP A 324 -6.10 -4.09 -16.48
C ASP A 324 -5.30 -4.94 -15.48
N VAL A 325 -6.03 -5.52 -14.53
CA VAL A 325 -5.47 -6.44 -13.55
C VAL A 325 -5.49 -7.84 -14.14
N GLU A 326 -4.32 -8.29 -14.56
CA GLU A 326 -4.11 -9.60 -15.19
C GLU A 326 -4.05 -10.74 -14.17
N LYS A 327 -3.91 -11.99 -14.64
CA LYS A 327 -3.60 -13.14 -13.77
C LYS A 327 -2.23 -13.00 -13.12
N LEU A 328 -1.97 -13.78 -12.07
CA LEU A 328 -0.62 -13.84 -11.50
C LEU A 328 0.33 -14.49 -12.50
N SER A 329 1.60 -14.06 -12.43
CA SER A 329 2.68 -14.77 -13.10
C SER A 329 2.80 -16.20 -12.55
N GLU A 330 3.41 -17.10 -13.32
CA GLU A 330 3.63 -18.47 -12.86
C GLU A 330 4.39 -18.51 -11.51
N GLN A 331 5.42 -17.67 -11.37
CA GLN A 331 6.21 -17.58 -10.15
C GLN A 331 5.41 -17.05 -8.95
N ASP A 332 4.60 -16.01 -9.15
CA ASP A 332 3.75 -15.45 -8.09
C ASP A 332 2.63 -16.44 -7.70
N ALA A 333 2.06 -17.15 -8.68
CA ALA A 333 1.03 -18.16 -8.45
C ALA A 333 1.56 -19.33 -7.63
N LEU A 334 2.76 -19.83 -7.96
CA LEU A 334 3.47 -20.87 -7.20
C LEU A 334 3.74 -20.41 -5.77
N THR A 335 4.33 -19.22 -5.63
CA THR A 335 4.67 -18.64 -4.33
C THR A 335 3.42 -18.46 -3.48
N LEU A 336 2.32 -17.99 -4.06
CA LEU A 336 1.02 -17.84 -3.37
C LEU A 336 0.51 -19.19 -2.87
N LEU A 337 0.44 -20.20 -3.73
CA LEU A 337 -0.08 -21.52 -3.37
C LEU A 337 0.75 -22.17 -2.26
N LEU A 338 2.08 -22.13 -2.39
CA LEU A 338 3.00 -22.75 -1.42
C LEU A 338 2.99 -22.04 -0.07
N ARG A 339 2.97 -20.70 -0.06
CA ARG A 339 2.82 -19.93 1.19
C ARG A 339 1.47 -20.16 1.83
N ARG A 340 0.39 -20.14 1.05
CA ARG A 340 -0.97 -20.30 1.57
C ARG A 340 -1.25 -21.70 2.11
N SER A 341 -0.59 -22.72 1.55
CA SER A 341 -0.65 -24.12 2.02
C SER A 341 0.27 -24.42 3.21
N GLY A 342 1.06 -23.44 3.66
CA GLY A 342 2.00 -23.62 4.77
C GLY A 342 3.28 -24.38 4.41
N LEU A 343 3.49 -24.68 3.12
CA LEU A 343 4.68 -25.40 2.61
C LEU A 343 5.88 -24.48 2.38
N LEU A 344 5.66 -23.16 2.30
CA LEU A 344 6.71 -22.16 2.16
C LEU A 344 6.52 -21.03 3.17
N SER A 345 7.57 -20.70 3.92
CA SER A 345 7.57 -19.56 4.85
C SER A 345 7.83 -18.24 4.12
N GLU A 346 7.47 -17.10 4.73
CA GLU A 346 7.68 -15.76 4.13
C GLU A 346 9.17 -15.46 3.87
N ASP A 347 10.07 -15.93 4.74
CA ASP A 347 11.52 -15.70 4.65
C ASP A 347 12.26 -16.64 3.68
N HIS A 348 11.57 -17.67 3.17
CA HIS A 348 12.14 -18.65 2.26
C HIS A 348 11.73 -18.38 0.81
N SER A 349 12.54 -18.90 -0.10
CA SER A 349 12.41 -18.76 -1.54
C SER A 349 11.97 -20.08 -2.18
N LEU A 350 11.54 -20.03 -3.45
CA LEU A 350 11.12 -21.23 -4.18
C LEU A 350 12.26 -22.26 -4.33
N SER A 351 13.53 -21.85 -4.22
CA SER A 351 14.67 -22.79 -4.27
C SER A 351 14.81 -23.64 -3.00
N ASP A 352 14.13 -23.27 -1.92
CA ASP A 352 14.16 -24.00 -0.64
C ASP A 352 13.10 -25.14 -0.60
N VAL A 353 12.25 -25.23 -1.62
CA VAL A 353 11.19 -26.24 -1.73
C VAL A 353 11.68 -27.43 -2.55
N ALA A 354 11.25 -28.64 -2.17
CA ALA A 354 11.65 -29.85 -2.89
C ALA A 354 11.19 -29.82 -4.37
N PRO A 355 12.02 -30.27 -5.34
CA PRO A 355 11.66 -30.24 -6.76
C PRO A 355 10.34 -30.94 -7.10
N ASP A 356 10.05 -32.06 -6.42
CA ASP A 356 8.80 -32.80 -6.63
C ASP A 356 7.58 -32.00 -6.15
N GLU A 357 7.70 -31.27 -5.04
CA GLU A 357 6.63 -30.39 -4.53
C GLU A 357 6.40 -29.20 -5.45
N ILE A 358 7.49 -28.60 -5.98
CA ILE A 358 7.38 -27.54 -7.01
C ILE A 358 6.62 -28.07 -8.23
N GLN A 359 6.91 -29.28 -8.70
CA GLN A 359 6.25 -29.86 -9.86
C GLN A 359 4.74 -30.11 -9.63
N GLU A 360 4.36 -30.58 -8.43
CA GLU A 360 2.95 -30.74 -8.08
C GLU A 360 2.24 -29.38 -7.95
N ALA A 361 2.88 -28.39 -7.33
CA ALA A 361 2.36 -27.04 -7.23
C ALA A 361 2.16 -26.40 -8.62
N GLN A 362 3.10 -26.61 -9.55
CA GLN A 362 2.98 -26.16 -10.94
C GLN A 362 1.75 -26.74 -11.64
N ARG A 363 1.47 -28.03 -11.46
CA ARG A 363 0.28 -28.68 -12.02
C ARG A 363 -1.01 -28.07 -11.48
N ILE A 364 -1.06 -27.77 -10.19
CA ILE A 364 -2.22 -27.09 -9.58
C ILE A 364 -2.33 -25.67 -10.13
N CYS A 365 -1.25 -24.87 -10.13
CA CYS A 365 -1.26 -23.49 -10.62
C CYS A 365 -1.70 -23.39 -12.09
N LEU A 366 -1.31 -24.35 -12.92
CA LEU A 366 -1.73 -24.45 -14.32
C LEU A 366 -3.25 -24.67 -14.44
N GLU A 367 -3.83 -25.58 -13.66
CA GLU A 367 -5.28 -25.82 -13.63
C GLU A 367 -6.08 -24.64 -13.08
N LEU A 368 -5.49 -23.89 -12.14
CA LEU A 368 -6.11 -22.71 -11.53
C LEU A 368 -5.89 -21.44 -12.36
N ASP A 369 -5.07 -21.52 -13.41
CA ASP A 369 -4.89 -20.49 -14.44
C ASP A 369 -4.45 -19.13 -13.82
N GLY A 370 -3.62 -19.18 -12.78
CA GLY A 370 -3.08 -18.00 -12.10
C GLY A 370 -4.11 -17.10 -11.41
N VAL A 371 -5.35 -17.58 -11.19
CA VAL A 371 -6.41 -16.80 -10.53
C VAL A 371 -6.16 -16.76 -9.01
N PRO A 372 -5.87 -15.59 -8.40
CA PRO A 372 -5.50 -15.50 -6.98
C PRO A 372 -6.51 -16.10 -6.01
N LEU A 373 -7.81 -15.87 -6.23
CA LEU A 373 -8.83 -16.41 -5.34
C LEU A 373 -8.87 -17.95 -5.35
N ALA A 374 -8.70 -18.57 -6.52
CA ALA A 374 -8.67 -20.01 -6.64
C ALA A 374 -7.43 -20.59 -5.95
N LEU A 375 -6.27 -19.93 -6.12
CA LEU A 375 -5.02 -20.29 -5.46
C LEU A 375 -5.11 -20.16 -3.93
N ASP A 376 -5.72 -19.08 -3.43
CA ASP A 376 -5.92 -18.88 -1.99
C ASP A 376 -6.82 -19.97 -1.39
N GLN A 377 -7.92 -20.31 -2.06
CA GLN A 377 -8.82 -21.39 -1.63
C GLN A 377 -8.17 -22.76 -1.70
N ALA A 378 -7.38 -23.05 -2.74
CA ALA A 378 -6.64 -24.29 -2.87
C ALA A 378 -5.62 -24.44 -1.74
N GLY A 379 -4.81 -23.40 -1.50
CA GLY A 379 -3.83 -23.39 -0.42
C GLY A 379 -4.49 -23.56 0.95
N ALA A 380 -5.60 -22.86 1.20
CA ALA A 380 -6.38 -22.97 2.42
C ALA A 380 -6.89 -24.40 2.66
N TYR A 381 -7.38 -25.07 1.61
CA TYR A 381 -7.82 -26.46 1.68
C TYR A 381 -6.66 -27.40 2.01
N ILE A 382 -5.52 -27.24 1.33
CA ILE A 382 -4.34 -28.08 1.56
C ILE A 382 -3.83 -27.92 2.99
N GLU A 383 -3.76 -26.70 3.49
CA GLU A 383 -3.35 -26.41 4.88
C GLU A 383 -4.31 -27.04 5.90
N GLU A 384 -5.62 -26.83 5.75
CA GLU A 384 -6.60 -27.31 6.73
C GLU A 384 -6.75 -28.83 6.73
N THR A 385 -6.63 -29.48 5.57
CA THR A 385 -6.81 -30.94 5.46
C THR A 385 -5.52 -31.74 5.60
N GLY A 386 -4.36 -31.12 5.37
CA GLY A 386 -3.06 -31.79 5.39
C GLY A 386 -2.86 -32.84 4.29
N CYS A 387 -3.68 -32.86 3.23
CA CYS A 387 -3.63 -33.90 2.18
C CYS A 387 -2.39 -33.81 1.25
N GLY A 388 -1.64 -32.70 1.31
CA GLY A 388 -0.55 -32.43 0.39
C GLY A 388 -1.00 -32.10 -1.04
N LEU A 389 -0.05 -31.68 -1.87
CA LEU A 389 -0.31 -31.15 -3.22
C LEU A 389 -0.82 -32.22 -4.20
N ALA A 390 -0.16 -33.39 -4.24
CA ALA A 390 -0.51 -34.46 -5.19
C ALA A 390 -1.93 -34.99 -4.98
N GLU A 391 -2.33 -35.20 -3.71
CA GLU A 391 -3.68 -35.66 -3.39
C GLU A 391 -4.72 -34.58 -3.71
N TYR A 392 -4.43 -33.31 -3.38
CA TYR A 392 -5.31 -32.20 -3.73
C TYR A 392 -5.55 -32.12 -5.24
N TYR A 393 -4.49 -32.23 -6.04
CA TYR A 393 -4.60 -32.21 -7.50
C TYR A 393 -5.54 -33.31 -8.02
N GLN A 394 -5.43 -34.54 -7.51
CA GLN A 394 -6.33 -35.64 -7.88
C GLN A 394 -7.80 -35.35 -7.49
N ARG A 395 -8.02 -34.82 -6.28
CA ARG A 395 -9.36 -34.44 -5.82
C ARG A 395 -9.95 -33.35 -6.72
N TYR A 396 -9.16 -32.34 -7.06
CA TYR A 396 -9.55 -31.24 -7.95
C TYR A 396 -9.97 -31.74 -9.33
N GLN A 397 -9.16 -32.60 -9.96
CA GLN A 397 -9.48 -33.15 -11.28
C GLN A 397 -10.82 -33.90 -11.29
N ARG A 398 -11.03 -34.76 -10.28
CA ARG A 398 -12.30 -35.49 -10.14
C ARG A 398 -13.48 -34.55 -9.96
N GLN A 399 -13.35 -33.54 -9.11
CA GLN A 399 -14.42 -32.58 -8.86
C GLN A 399 -14.74 -31.72 -10.07
N ARG A 400 -13.71 -31.27 -10.79
CA ARG A 400 -13.86 -30.51 -12.03
C ARG A 400 -14.69 -31.28 -13.06
N LEU A 401 -14.40 -32.58 -13.25
CA LEU A 401 -15.17 -33.44 -14.16
C LEU A 401 -16.63 -33.60 -13.72
N LEU A 402 -16.88 -33.78 -12.43
CA LEU A 402 -18.24 -33.87 -11.89
C LEU A 402 -19.03 -32.59 -12.16
N LEU A 403 -18.45 -31.42 -11.88
CA LEU A 403 -19.10 -30.13 -12.12
C LEU A 403 -19.37 -29.87 -13.60
N LEU A 404 -18.42 -30.20 -14.48
CA LEU A 404 -18.60 -30.09 -15.93
C LEU A 404 -19.75 -31.00 -16.42
N SER A 405 -19.87 -32.20 -15.87
CA SER A 405 -20.95 -33.14 -16.21
C SER A 405 -22.32 -32.69 -15.71
N ALA A 406 -22.38 -31.99 -14.57
CA ALA A 406 -23.63 -31.60 -13.91
C ALA A 406 -24.16 -30.23 -14.35
N ARG A 407 -23.30 -29.27 -14.68
CA ARG A 407 -23.66 -27.86 -14.90
C ARG A 407 -23.32 -27.30 -16.29
N GLY A 408 -22.59 -28.05 -17.13
CA GLY A 408 -22.05 -27.51 -18.39
C GLY A 408 -20.96 -26.46 -18.14
N ASN A 409 -20.62 -25.66 -19.15
CA ASN A 409 -19.67 -24.55 -18.97
C ASN A 409 -20.25 -23.52 -17.98
N THR A 410 -19.51 -23.25 -16.90
CA THR A 410 -19.82 -22.19 -15.94
C THR A 410 -19.89 -20.82 -16.64
N SER A 411 -20.70 -19.89 -16.11
CA SER A 411 -20.92 -18.57 -16.72
C SER A 411 -19.62 -17.80 -16.94
N ALA A 412 -19.59 -16.92 -17.95
CA ALA A 412 -18.41 -16.15 -18.34
C ALA A 412 -17.81 -15.28 -17.19
N ASP A 413 -18.62 -14.96 -16.18
CA ASP A 413 -18.24 -14.08 -15.07
C ASP A 413 -17.56 -14.83 -13.90
N HIS A 414 -17.60 -16.17 -13.88
CA HIS A 414 -17.02 -17.00 -12.82
C HIS A 414 -15.97 -17.98 -13.38
N PRO A 415 -14.68 -17.81 -13.06
CA PRO A 415 -13.65 -18.78 -13.47
C PRO A 415 -14.00 -20.18 -12.93
N ALA A 416 -13.99 -21.18 -13.82
CA ALA A 416 -14.32 -22.57 -13.47
C ALA A 416 -13.42 -23.12 -12.34
N SER A 417 -12.18 -22.61 -12.24
CA SER A 417 -11.25 -22.95 -11.17
C SER A 417 -11.79 -22.55 -9.80
N VAL A 418 -12.31 -21.33 -9.65
CA VAL A 418 -12.88 -20.85 -8.37
C VAL A 418 -14.10 -21.68 -7.95
N VAL A 419 -14.98 -22.01 -8.90
CA VAL A 419 -16.16 -22.85 -8.60
C VAL A 419 -15.72 -24.24 -8.12
N THR A 420 -14.68 -24.81 -8.74
CA THR A 420 -14.15 -26.13 -8.39
C THR A 420 -13.49 -26.13 -7.01
N THR A 421 -12.59 -25.17 -6.72
CA THR A 421 -11.91 -25.06 -5.42
C THR A 421 -12.89 -24.80 -4.28
N TRP A 422 -13.90 -23.97 -4.54
CA TRP A 422 -14.98 -23.74 -3.58
C TRP A 422 -15.77 -25.02 -3.29
N SER A 423 -16.19 -25.74 -4.34
CA SER A 423 -17.01 -26.95 -4.20
C SER A 423 -16.26 -28.04 -3.43
N LEU A 424 -14.96 -28.22 -3.70
CA LEU A 424 -14.11 -29.14 -2.95
C LEU A 424 -14.11 -28.84 -1.45
N SER A 425 -13.95 -27.57 -1.09
CA SER A 425 -13.96 -27.13 0.31
C SER A 425 -15.32 -27.41 0.94
N PHE A 426 -16.40 -27.00 0.25
CA PHE A 426 -17.77 -27.21 0.72
C PHE A 426 -18.09 -28.68 0.97
N GLU A 427 -17.80 -29.57 0.02
CA GLU A 427 -18.04 -31.01 0.15
C GLU A 427 -17.21 -31.65 1.26
N HIS A 428 -16.02 -31.11 1.55
CA HIS A 428 -15.18 -31.62 2.61
C HIS A 428 -15.72 -31.25 4.00
N PHE A 429 -15.97 -29.96 4.27
CA PHE A 429 -16.35 -29.54 5.62
C PHE A 429 -17.84 -29.74 5.92
N ALA A 430 -18.74 -29.68 4.93
CA ALA A 430 -20.18 -29.66 5.18
C ALA A 430 -20.72 -30.89 5.93
N PRO A 431 -20.24 -32.13 5.70
CA PRO A 431 -20.65 -33.28 6.50
C PRO A 431 -20.15 -33.21 7.96
N GLN A 432 -19.06 -32.50 8.22
CA GLN A 432 -18.40 -32.41 9.53
C GLN A 432 -18.93 -31.24 10.36
N ASP A 433 -19.26 -30.13 9.69
CA ASP A 433 -19.81 -28.91 10.28
C ASP A 433 -21.06 -28.44 9.51
N PRO A 434 -22.23 -29.06 9.79
CA PRO A 434 -23.50 -28.67 9.16
C PRO A 434 -23.88 -27.22 9.44
N CYS A 435 -23.47 -26.67 10.60
CA CYS A 435 -23.76 -25.29 10.98
C CYS A 435 -23.04 -24.31 10.05
N ALA A 436 -21.75 -24.55 9.76
CA ALA A 436 -21.00 -23.76 8.78
C ALA A 436 -21.62 -23.89 7.38
N ALA A 437 -22.08 -25.08 7.00
CA ALA A 437 -22.69 -25.30 5.68
C ALA A 437 -23.99 -24.52 5.53
N ASP A 438 -24.86 -24.57 6.53
CA ASP A 438 -26.13 -23.85 6.54
C ASP A 438 -25.93 -22.35 6.61
N LEU A 439 -24.98 -21.87 7.42
CA LEU A 439 -24.62 -20.46 7.43
C LEU A 439 -24.21 -19.98 6.03
N LEU A 440 -23.37 -20.74 5.33
CA LEU A 440 -22.92 -20.40 3.99
C LEU A 440 -24.06 -20.44 2.97
N ARG A 441 -24.97 -21.43 3.05
CA ARG A 441 -26.20 -21.49 2.23
C ARG A 441 -27.10 -20.30 2.48
N GLY A 442 -27.29 -19.90 3.75
CA GLY A 442 -28.07 -18.72 4.11
C GLY A 442 -27.46 -17.44 3.54
N CYS A 443 -26.12 -17.31 3.62
CA CYS A 443 -25.39 -16.21 3.02
C CYS A 443 -25.55 -16.14 1.49
N ALA A 444 -25.78 -17.25 0.79
CA ALA A 444 -25.96 -17.25 -0.67
C ALA A 444 -27.21 -16.46 -1.13
N PHE A 445 -28.19 -16.25 -0.25
CA PHE A 445 -29.39 -15.44 -0.53
C PHE A 445 -29.27 -13.97 -0.12
N LEU A 446 -28.11 -13.56 0.40
CA LEU A 446 -27.83 -12.20 0.86
C LEU A 446 -26.79 -11.55 -0.05
N ALA A 447 -26.60 -10.24 0.08
CA ALA A 447 -25.48 -9.57 -0.59
C ALA A 447 -24.13 -10.15 -0.15
N ALA A 448 -23.14 -10.19 -1.05
CA ALA A 448 -21.84 -10.83 -0.79
C ALA A 448 -21.03 -10.19 0.34
N GLU A 449 -21.24 -8.91 0.59
CA GLU A 449 -20.38 -8.12 1.46
C GLU A 449 -21.20 -7.46 2.56
N ALA A 450 -20.55 -7.25 3.71
CA ALA A 450 -21.10 -6.56 4.85
C ALA A 450 -22.43 -7.16 5.36
N ILE A 451 -22.59 -8.49 5.29
CA ILE A 451 -23.73 -9.20 5.87
C ILE A 451 -23.71 -9.02 7.40
N PRO A 452 -24.71 -8.39 8.01
CA PRO A 452 -24.76 -8.23 9.46
C PRO A 452 -24.87 -9.57 10.19
N GLN A 453 -24.02 -9.82 11.18
CA GLN A 453 -24.06 -11.06 11.98
C GLN A 453 -25.40 -11.21 12.73
N ASP A 454 -26.03 -10.09 13.09
CA ASP A 454 -27.33 -10.04 13.77
C ASP A 454 -28.48 -10.69 12.97
N ILE A 455 -28.38 -10.76 11.63
CA ILE A 455 -29.35 -11.51 10.81
C ILE A 455 -29.43 -12.96 11.29
N PHE A 456 -28.29 -13.55 11.64
CA PHE A 456 -28.19 -14.93 12.09
C PHE A 456 -28.38 -15.06 13.60
N LEU A 457 -27.70 -14.22 14.39
CA LEU A 457 -27.70 -14.32 15.86
C LEU A 457 -29.06 -13.93 16.48
N ARG A 458 -29.67 -12.84 16.00
CA ARG A 458 -30.94 -12.31 16.53
C ARG A 458 -32.14 -12.64 15.64
N GLY A 459 -31.90 -12.80 14.34
CA GLY A 459 -32.93 -13.12 13.36
C GLY A 459 -33.25 -14.62 13.22
N SER A 460 -32.59 -15.50 13.98
CA SER A 460 -32.73 -16.97 13.89
C SER A 460 -34.19 -17.45 13.88
N ALA A 461 -35.07 -16.84 14.67
CA ALA A 461 -36.51 -17.19 14.70
C ALA A 461 -37.24 -17.02 13.36
N TYR A 462 -36.70 -16.21 12.45
CA TYR A 462 -37.27 -15.92 11.13
C TYR A 462 -36.60 -16.71 9.99
N LEU A 463 -35.51 -17.44 10.26
CA LEU A 463 -34.72 -18.15 9.25
C LEU A 463 -35.17 -19.60 9.00
N GLY A 464 -36.32 -19.99 9.55
CA GLY A 464 -36.86 -21.34 9.45
C GLY A 464 -36.16 -22.33 10.37
N SER A 465 -36.77 -23.50 10.59
CA SER A 465 -36.34 -24.47 11.61
C SER A 465 -34.91 -25.01 11.39
N HIS A 466 -34.44 -25.07 10.14
CA HIS A 466 -33.08 -25.54 9.84
C HIS A 466 -32.03 -24.56 10.37
N LEU A 467 -32.05 -23.29 9.92
CA LEU A 467 -31.10 -22.27 10.38
C LEU A 467 -31.33 -21.85 11.84
N ALA A 468 -32.58 -21.83 12.31
CA ALA A 468 -32.92 -21.47 13.69
C ALA A 468 -32.29 -22.41 14.74
N THR A 469 -32.09 -23.69 14.39
CA THR A 469 -31.54 -24.71 15.30
C THR A 469 -30.06 -24.48 15.60
N PHE A 470 -29.33 -23.76 14.73
CA PHE A 470 -27.87 -23.70 14.78
C PHE A 470 -27.32 -22.33 15.21
N LEU A 471 -28.09 -21.24 15.05
CA LEU A 471 -27.57 -19.86 15.12
C LEU A 471 -28.05 -19.05 16.33
N THR A 472 -28.76 -19.67 17.28
CA THR A 472 -29.16 -19.04 18.56
C THR A 472 -28.03 -18.96 19.59
N ASP A 473 -26.92 -19.67 19.35
CA ASP A 473 -25.74 -19.73 20.21
C ASP A 473 -24.55 -19.05 19.53
N GLU A 474 -24.10 -17.94 20.11
CA GLU A 474 -22.96 -17.15 19.63
C GLU A 474 -21.69 -17.99 19.51
N THR A 475 -21.51 -18.98 20.39
CA THR A 475 -20.35 -19.90 20.36
C THR A 475 -20.36 -20.77 19.11
N ARG A 476 -21.54 -21.26 18.70
CA ARG A 476 -21.69 -22.08 17.49
C ARG A 476 -21.50 -21.24 16.24
N PHE A 477 -22.03 -20.02 16.23
CA PHE A 477 -21.78 -19.07 15.16
C PHE A 477 -20.29 -18.79 14.99
N ASP A 478 -19.58 -18.54 16.10
CA ASP A 478 -18.13 -18.31 16.09
C ASP A 478 -17.36 -19.53 15.58
N MET A 479 -17.77 -20.73 15.97
CA MET A 479 -17.15 -21.97 15.47
C MET A 479 -17.42 -22.16 13.97
N ALA A 480 -18.64 -21.93 13.49
CA ALA A 480 -18.99 -22.00 12.09
C ALA A 480 -18.18 -20.98 11.26
N ILE A 481 -18.07 -19.73 11.73
CA ILE A 481 -17.23 -18.72 11.09
C ILE A 481 -15.76 -19.13 11.11
N LYS A 482 -15.27 -19.73 12.19
CA LYS A 482 -13.90 -20.26 12.25
C LYS A 482 -13.66 -21.33 11.16
N THR A 483 -14.59 -22.27 10.99
CA THR A 483 -14.53 -23.28 9.92
C THR A 483 -14.49 -22.63 8.54
N LEU A 484 -15.44 -21.73 8.25
CA LEU A 484 -15.50 -21.05 6.94
C LEU A 484 -14.26 -20.21 6.64
N ARG A 485 -13.67 -19.57 7.66
CA ARG A 485 -12.44 -18.78 7.52
C ARG A 485 -11.21 -19.63 7.23
N ARG A 486 -11.12 -20.85 7.79
CA ARG A 486 -10.00 -21.77 7.53
C ARG A 486 -9.89 -22.15 6.06
N PHE A 487 -11.03 -22.34 5.41
CA PHE A 487 -11.12 -22.62 3.96
C PHE A 487 -11.14 -21.35 3.07
N SER A 488 -10.84 -20.16 3.62
CA SER A 488 -10.90 -18.88 2.87
C SER A 488 -12.26 -18.60 2.21
N LEU A 489 -13.37 -19.07 2.79
CA LEU A 489 -14.72 -18.92 2.22
C LEU A 489 -15.44 -17.66 2.71
N VAL A 490 -15.09 -17.17 3.90
CA VAL A 490 -15.68 -15.98 4.52
C VAL A 490 -14.58 -15.13 5.15
N LYS A 491 -14.77 -13.81 5.12
CA LYS A 491 -14.06 -12.83 5.94
C LYS A 491 -15.01 -12.31 7.02
N ARG A 492 -14.54 -12.23 8.27
CA ARG A 492 -15.26 -11.58 9.38
C ARG A 492 -14.68 -10.19 9.60
N LEU A 493 -15.53 -9.19 9.74
CA LEU A 493 -15.18 -7.80 10.04
C LEU A 493 -15.67 -7.47 11.45
N PRO A 494 -14.82 -7.57 12.49
CA PRO A 494 -15.25 -7.43 13.89
C PRO A 494 -15.77 -6.02 14.21
N GLN A 495 -15.15 -4.98 13.64
CA GLN A 495 -15.51 -3.59 13.94
C GLN A 495 -16.94 -3.25 13.50
N SER A 496 -17.37 -3.79 12.37
CA SER A 496 -18.72 -3.61 11.83
C SER A 496 -19.68 -4.75 12.20
N GLN A 497 -19.20 -5.76 12.94
CA GLN A 497 -19.94 -6.99 13.23
C GLN A 497 -20.60 -7.61 11.98
N THR A 498 -19.86 -7.63 10.87
CA THR A 498 -20.34 -8.15 9.59
C THR A 498 -19.47 -9.30 9.08
N ILE A 499 -19.99 -10.05 8.11
CA ILE A 499 -19.27 -11.08 7.36
C ILE A 499 -19.38 -10.81 5.87
N SER A 500 -18.35 -11.20 5.11
CA SER A 500 -18.30 -11.04 3.66
C SER A 500 -17.81 -12.32 3.02
N LEU A 501 -18.40 -12.69 1.88
CA LEU A 501 -18.02 -13.81 1.03
C LEU A 501 -17.34 -13.28 -0.24
N PRO A 502 -16.42 -14.04 -0.85
CA PRO A 502 -15.99 -13.73 -2.21
C PRO A 502 -17.21 -13.77 -3.15
N ARG A 503 -17.43 -12.70 -3.92
CA ARG A 503 -18.62 -12.55 -4.79
C ARG A 503 -18.83 -13.70 -5.78
N LEU A 504 -17.75 -14.40 -6.15
CA LEU A 504 -17.80 -15.53 -7.07
C LEU A 504 -18.45 -16.80 -6.47
N VAL A 505 -18.83 -16.76 -5.20
CA VAL A 505 -19.37 -17.88 -4.43
C VAL A 505 -20.90 -17.82 -4.29
N GLN A 506 -21.51 -16.66 -4.56
CA GLN A 506 -22.96 -16.48 -4.53
C GLN A 506 -23.49 -16.59 -5.97
N VAL A 507 -24.21 -17.68 -6.26
CA VAL A 507 -24.87 -17.92 -7.55
C VAL A 507 -26.33 -18.21 -7.32
#